data_AF-A0A6B2G351-F1
#
_entry.id   AF-A0A6B2G351-F1
#
_cell.length_a   1.000
_cell.length_b   1.000
_cell.length_c   1.000
_cell.angle_alpha   90.00
_cell.angle_beta   90.00
_cell.angle_gamma   90.00
#
_symmetry.space_group_name_H-M   'P 1'
#
loop_
_entity.id
_entity.type
_entity.pdbx_description
1 polymer ?
#
loop_
_entity_poly.entity_id
_entity_poly.type
_entity_poly.pdbx_seq_one_letter_code
_entity_poly.pdbx_strand_id
1 'polypeptide(L)'
;KYWDLYNEHFSDNQSKSKYFTKSSKLKVVIANGNFHAGLRPYFWPLVTGAFLEIEINPGYYEKLVSNLNFDLVTEVTEDIEKDLHRSLPEFTVYNTSEGQDSLRRVLLAYATHNPNIGKN
;
A
#
# COMPACT_ATOMS: atom_id res chain seq x y z
N LYS A 1 25.52 8.03 -6.27
CA LYS A 1 25.37 7.64 -7.70
C LYS A 1 23.91 7.50 -8.15
N TYR A 2 23.04 6.73 -7.49
CA TYR A 2 21.60 6.68 -7.86
C TYR A 2 20.71 7.65 -7.05
N TRP A 3 21.17 8.08 -5.87
CA TRP A 3 20.56 9.19 -5.12
C TRP A 3 20.54 10.49 -5.91
N ASP A 4 21.61 10.72 -6.67
CA ASP A 4 21.75 11.89 -7.54
C ASP A 4 20.78 11.84 -8.72
N LEU A 5 20.46 10.64 -9.25
CA LEU A 5 19.44 10.42 -10.28
C LEU A 5 18.01 10.58 -9.75
N TYR A 6 17.76 10.20 -8.49
CA TYR A 6 16.51 10.51 -7.81
C TYR A 6 16.36 12.03 -7.66
N ASN A 7 17.37 12.71 -7.13
CA ASN A 7 17.32 14.18 -7.04
C ASN A 7 17.17 14.82 -8.42
N GLU A 8 17.95 14.43 -9.44
CA GLU A 8 17.79 15.00 -10.80
C GLU A 8 16.38 14.80 -11.40
N HIS A 9 15.67 13.70 -11.10
CA HIS A 9 14.29 13.49 -11.55
C HIS A 9 13.22 14.07 -10.63
N PHE A 10 13.48 14.19 -9.33
CA PHE A 10 12.50 14.55 -8.31
C PHE A 10 12.80 15.88 -7.60
N SER A 11 13.93 16.55 -7.84
CA SER A 11 14.29 17.87 -7.29
C SER A 11 14.07 18.98 -8.32
N ASP A 12 14.28 18.72 -9.61
CA ASP A 12 14.06 19.70 -10.68
C ASP A 12 12.61 19.60 -11.19
N ASN A 13 11.76 20.45 -10.61
CA ASN A 13 10.41 20.83 -11.06
C ASN A 13 9.32 19.74 -11.25
N GLN A 14 9.63 18.45 -11.20
CA GLN A 14 8.62 17.38 -11.03
C GLN A 14 8.27 17.11 -9.57
N SER A 15 9.01 17.68 -8.60
CA SER A 15 8.64 17.70 -7.16
C SER A 15 7.29 18.36 -6.88
N LYS A 16 6.79 19.18 -7.81
CA LYS A 16 5.46 19.79 -7.72
C LYS A 16 4.38 19.01 -8.46
N SER A 17 4.76 18.06 -9.31
CA SER A 17 3.82 17.18 -9.99
C SER A 17 3.49 16.01 -9.08
N LYS A 18 2.28 16.01 -8.52
CA LYS A 18 1.71 14.81 -7.89
C LYS A 18 1.49 13.66 -8.89
N TYR A 19 1.70 13.94 -10.18
CA TYR A 19 1.56 13.01 -11.27
C TYR A 19 2.91 12.43 -11.67
N PHE A 20 2.96 11.11 -11.66
CA PHE A 20 4.13 10.35 -12.05
C PHE A 20 4.32 10.32 -13.58
N THR A 21 5.49 10.71 -14.05
CA THR A 21 5.88 10.55 -15.47
C THR A 21 6.84 9.38 -15.62
N LYS A 22 6.44 8.37 -16.42
CA LYS A 22 7.28 7.21 -16.71
C LYS A 22 8.59 7.62 -17.40
N SER A 23 9.74 7.17 -16.90
CA SER A 23 11.03 7.34 -17.57
C SER A 23 11.83 6.04 -17.66
N SER A 24 12.61 5.86 -18.72
CA SER A 24 13.46 4.68 -18.92
C SER A 24 14.53 4.55 -17.84
N LYS A 25 15.06 5.68 -17.35
CA LYS A 25 16.02 5.72 -16.24
C LYS A 25 15.41 5.16 -14.95
N LEU A 26 14.16 5.51 -14.65
CA LEU A 26 13.49 5.05 -13.45
C LEU A 26 13.17 3.56 -13.47
N LYS A 27 12.81 3.01 -14.63
CA LYS A 27 12.64 1.56 -14.81
C LYS A 27 13.90 0.79 -14.39
N VAL A 28 15.08 1.30 -14.75
CA VAL A 28 16.37 0.70 -14.39
C VAL A 28 16.61 0.77 -12.87
N VAL A 29 16.27 1.89 -12.22
CA VAL A 29 16.41 2.03 -10.75
C VAL A 29 15.49 1.05 -10.00
N ILE A 30 14.23 0.94 -10.43
CA ILE A 30 13.26 0.00 -9.83
C ILE A 30 13.73 -1.45 -10.05
N ALA A 31 14.10 -1.80 -11.29
CA ALA A 31 14.50 -3.16 -11.64
C ALA A 31 15.75 -3.63 -10.89
N ASN A 32 16.69 -2.71 -10.62
CA ASN A 32 17.92 -3.04 -9.91
C ASN A 32 17.75 -3.05 -8.37
N GLY A 33 16.59 -2.68 -7.84
CA GLY A 33 16.33 -2.67 -6.38
C GLY A 33 17.19 -1.69 -5.56
N ASN A 34 18.04 -0.90 -6.22
CA ASN A 34 19.05 -0.03 -5.62
C ASN A 34 18.45 1.32 -5.20
N PHE A 35 17.43 1.29 -4.33
CA PHE A 35 16.82 2.48 -3.77
C PHE A 35 16.76 2.40 -2.25
N HIS A 36 16.98 3.55 -1.60
CA HIS A 36 17.06 3.62 -0.15
C HIS A 36 15.74 3.19 0.50
N ALA A 37 15.81 2.29 1.49
CA ALA A 37 14.61 1.74 2.12
C ALA A 37 13.73 2.84 2.75
N GLY A 38 14.33 3.90 3.29
CA GLY A 38 13.61 5.05 3.86
C GLY A 38 12.81 5.87 2.83
N LEU A 39 13.06 5.72 1.53
CA LEU A 39 12.24 6.38 0.50
C LEU A 39 11.01 5.57 0.07
N ARG A 40 10.96 4.28 0.41
CA ARG A 40 9.85 3.37 0.04
C ARG A 40 8.46 3.95 0.36
N PRO A 41 8.23 4.54 1.55
CA PRO A 41 6.90 5.05 1.92
C PRO A 41 6.39 6.18 1.03
N TYR A 42 7.28 6.96 0.41
CA TYR A 42 6.90 8.04 -0.51
C TYR A 42 6.92 7.58 -1.98
N PHE A 43 7.94 6.80 -2.34
CA PHE A 43 8.16 6.39 -3.71
C PHE A 43 7.07 5.45 -4.24
N TRP A 44 6.69 4.42 -3.46
CA TRP A 44 5.70 3.46 -3.93
C TRP A 44 4.33 4.08 -4.20
N PRO A 45 3.76 4.89 -3.29
CA PRO A 45 2.48 5.55 -3.56
C PRO A 45 2.53 6.50 -4.76
N LEU A 46 3.67 7.14 -5.01
CA LEU A 46 3.84 8.03 -6.17
C LEU A 46 3.77 7.24 -7.48
N VAL A 47 4.54 6.16 -7.61
CA VAL A 47 4.62 5.41 -8.88
C VAL A 47 3.38 4.57 -9.19
N THR A 48 2.62 4.17 -8.16
CA THR A 48 1.36 3.44 -8.34
C THR A 48 0.16 4.37 -8.54
N GLY A 49 0.32 5.67 -8.29
CA GLY A 49 -0.78 6.63 -8.31
C GLY A 49 -1.63 6.65 -7.04
N ALA A 50 -1.24 5.96 -5.97
CA ALA A 50 -1.99 5.93 -4.72
C ALA A 50 -2.15 7.33 -4.09
N PHE A 51 -1.19 8.24 -4.25
CA PHE A 51 -1.38 9.62 -3.80
C PHE A 51 -2.50 10.36 -4.53
N LEU A 52 -2.69 10.10 -5.82
CA LEU A 52 -3.80 10.65 -6.57
C LEU A 52 -5.13 10.09 -6.06
N GLU A 53 -5.20 8.78 -5.84
CA GLU A 53 -6.40 8.13 -5.29
C GLU A 53 -6.80 8.69 -3.91
N ILE A 54 -5.82 8.94 -3.03
CA ILE A 54 -6.06 9.57 -1.71
C ILE A 54 -6.59 11.01 -1.87
N GLU A 55 -6.05 11.77 -2.83
CA GLU A 55 -6.47 13.16 -3.07
C GLU A 55 -7.87 13.27 -3.65
N ILE A 56 -8.24 12.39 -4.59
CA ILE A 56 -9.57 12.42 -5.21
C ILE A 56 -10.65 11.79 -4.30
N ASN A 57 -10.25 10.93 -3.35
CA ASN A 57 -11.15 10.25 -2.41
C ASN A 57 -10.78 10.52 -0.93
N PRO A 58 -10.80 11.79 -0.47
CA PRO A 58 -10.40 12.11 0.90
C PRO A 58 -11.36 11.45 1.92
N GLY A 59 -10.79 10.81 2.95
CA GLY A 59 -11.57 10.15 4.01
C GLY A 59 -12.17 8.78 3.63
N TYR A 60 -11.88 8.28 2.42
CA TYR A 60 -12.54 7.07 1.91
C TYR A 60 -12.15 5.81 2.67
N TYR A 61 -10.87 5.66 3.02
CA TYR A 61 -10.42 4.53 3.83
C TYR A 61 -11.06 4.54 5.21
N GLU A 62 -11.12 5.70 5.85
CA GLU A 62 -11.75 5.89 7.16
C GLU A 62 -13.24 5.52 7.10
N LYS A 63 -13.93 5.89 6.03
CA LYS A 63 -15.33 5.51 5.79
C LYS A 63 -15.50 4.00 5.58
N LEU A 64 -14.58 3.34 4.87
CA LEU A 64 -14.61 1.89 4.74
C LEU A 64 -14.45 1.23 6.11
N VAL A 65 -13.43 1.64 6.87
CA VAL A 65 -13.13 1.11 8.20
C VAL A 65 -14.29 1.33 9.17
N SER A 66 -14.94 2.50 9.16
CA SER A 66 -16.07 2.79 10.05
C SER A 66 -17.29 1.92 9.78
N ASN A 67 -17.41 1.38 8.56
CA ASN A 67 -18.52 0.52 8.16
C ASN A 67 -18.20 -0.98 8.31
N LEU A 68 -16.98 -1.34 8.72
CA LEU A 68 -16.62 -2.74 8.93
C LEU A 68 -17.38 -3.29 10.13
N ASN A 69 -18.03 -4.43 9.92
CA ASN A 69 -18.56 -5.25 11.00
C ASN A 69 -17.57 -6.39 11.26
N PHE A 70 -16.78 -6.27 12.33
CA PHE A 70 -15.78 -7.28 12.70
C PHE A 70 -16.40 -8.57 13.24
N ASP A 71 -17.68 -8.56 13.63
CA ASP A 71 -18.40 -9.74 14.12
C ASP A 71 -19.08 -10.52 12.98
N LEU A 72 -19.09 -9.98 11.76
CA LEU A 72 -19.70 -10.64 10.60
C LEU A 72 -18.81 -11.77 10.11
N VAL A 73 -19.32 -13.00 10.14
CA VAL A 73 -18.63 -14.17 9.58
C VAL A 73 -19.11 -14.44 8.15
N THR A 74 -18.17 -14.39 7.22
CA THR A 74 -18.30 -14.69 5.79
C THR A 74 -17.13 -15.55 5.34
N GLU A 75 -17.20 -16.17 4.16
CA GLU A 75 -16.07 -16.90 3.57
C GLU A 75 -14.80 -16.04 3.50
N VAL A 76 -14.93 -14.78 3.06
CA VAL A 76 -13.82 -13.82 2.96
C VAL A 76 -13.18 -13.52 4.33
N THR A 77 -13.99 -13.30 5.37
CA THR A 77 -13.46 -13.02 6.71
C THR A 77 -12.78 -14.24 7.30
N GLU A 78 -13.32 -15.44 7.09
CA GLU A 78 -12.69 -16.69 7.56
C GLU A 78 -11.35 -16.94 6.87
N ASP A 79 -11.27 -16.69 5.56
CA ASP A 79 -10.02 -16.83 4.81
C ASP A 79 -9.00 -15.78 5.24
N ILE A 80 -9.42 -14.53 5.49
CA ILE A 80 -8.54 -13.51 6.07
C ILE A 80 -7.98 -13.97 7.42
N GLU A 81 -8.79 -14.48 8.35
CA GLU A 81 -8.29 -14.90 9.67
C GLU A 81 -7.31 -16.09 9.58
N LYS A 82 -7.59 -17.07 8.71
CA LYS A 82 -6.68 -18.22 8.47
C LYS A 82 -5.33 -17.77 7.89
N ASP A 83 -5.33 -16.72 7.07
CA ASP A 83 -4.15 -16.20 6.38
C ASP A 83 -3.36 -15.22 7.26
N LEU A 84 -4.05 -14.52 8.16
CA LEU A 84 -3.47 -13.50 9.04
C LEU A 84 -2.31 -14.06 9.88
N HIS A 85 -2.55 -15.21 10.52
CA HIS A 85 -1.59 -15.84 11.43
C HIS A 85 -0.39 -16.49 10.74
N ARG A 86 -0.47 -16.72 9.43
CA ARG A 86 0.64 -17.24 8.61
C ARG A 86 1.33 -16.16 7.77
N SER A 87 0.83 -14.93 7.79
CA SER A 87 1.38 -13.82 7.01
C SER A 87 2.57 -13.20 7.73
N LEU A 88 3.69 -13.05 7.02
CA LEU A 88 4.88 -12.31 7.47
C LEU A 88 5.50 -12.78 8.80
N PRO A 89 5.67 -14.10 9.04
CA PRO A 89 6.19 -14.62 10.30
C PRO A 89 7.59 -14.09 10.64
N GLU A 90 8.38 -13.73 9.63
CA GLU A 90 9.71 -13.14 9.75
C GLU A 90 9.72 -11.68 10.28
N PHE A 91 8.59 -10.99 10.26
CA PHE A 91 8.48 -9.59 10.66
C PHE A 91 7.78 -9.47 12.02
N THR A 92 8.56 -9.36 13.08
CA THR A 92 8.08 -9.35 14.49
C THR A 92 7.04 -8.28 14.79
N VAL A 93 7.03 -7.15 14.06
CA VAL A 93 6.00 -6.10 14.19
C VAL A 93 4.59 -6.63 13.93
N TYR A 94 4.44 -7.63 13.04
CA TYR A 94 3.17 -8.27 12.72
C TYR A 94 2.84 -9.46 13.62
N ASN A 95 3.72 -9.86 14.54
CA ASN A 95 3.44 -10.92 15.51
C ASN A 95 2.75 -10.38 16.78
N THR A 96 2.39 -9.10 16.79
CA THR A 96 1.65 -8.43 17.87
C THR A 96 0.16 -8.37 17.52
N SER A 97 -0.70 -8.23 18.53
CA SER A 97 -2.14 -7.99 18.30
C SER A 97 -2.36 -6.74 17.45
N GLU A 98 -1.65 -5.65 17.73
CA GLU A 98 -1.75 -4.40 16.97
C GLU A 98 -1.37 -4.59 15.48
N GLY A 99 -0.30 -5.33 15.20
CA GLY A 99 0.14 -5.63 13.85
C GLY A 99 -0.85 -6.51 13.09
N GLN A 100 -1.35 -7.57 13.73
CA GLN A 100 -2.38 -8.45 13.17
C GLN A 100 -3.69 -7.68 12.92
N ASP A 101 -4.14 -6.87 13.89
CA ASP A 101 -5.33 -6.04 13.75
C ASP A 101 -5.19 -5.03 12.61
N SER A 102 -3.99 -4.47 12.42
CA SER A 102 -3.70 -3.56 11.32
C SER A 102 -3.81 -4.25 9.97
N LEU A 103 -3.27 -5.46 9.85
CA LEU A 103 -3.39 -6.26 8.63
C LEU A 103 -4.86 -6.62 8.35
N ARG A 104 -5.59 -7.06 9.38
CA ARG A 104 -7.01 -7.41 9.28
C ARG A 104 -7.84 -6.24 8.77
N ARG A 105 -7.67 -5.05 9.35
CA ARG A 105 -8.41 -3.84 8.94
C ARG A 105 -8.21 -3.51 7.47
N VAL A 106 -6.96 -3.56 6.99
CA VAL A 106 -6.64 -3.24 5.58
C VAL A 106 -7.23 -4.28 4.63
N LEU A 107 -7.11 -5.57 4.95
CA LEU A 107 -7.65 -6.65 4.11
C LEU A 107 -9.18 -6.58 4.02
N LEU A 108 -9.88 -6.36 5.14
CA LEU A 108 -11.33 -6.22 5.16
C LEU A 108 -11.81 -4.94 4.45
N ALA A 109 -11.11 -3.83 4.64
CA ALA A 109 -11.42 -2.59 3.93
C ALA A 109 -11.28 -2.78 2.40
N TYR A 110 -10.24 -3.49 1.96
CA TYR A 110 -10.04 -3.78 0.54
C TYR A 110 -11.09 -4.73 -0.03
N ALA A 111 -11.47 -5.79 0.70
CA ALA A 111 -12.55 -6.68 0.30
C ALA A 111 -13.91 -5.94 0.18
N THR A 112 -14.15 -4.96 1.05
CA THR A 112 -15.34 -4.09 0.97
C THR A 112 -15.27 -3.15 -0.23
N HIS A 113 -14.10 -2.59 -0.52
CA HIS A 113 -13.86 -1.73 -1.68
C HIS A 113 -14.06 -2.49 -3.00
N ASN A 114 -13.62 -3.75 -3.08
CA ASN A 114 -13.74 -4.59 -4.28
C ASN A 114 -14.45 -5.92 -3.98
N PRO A 115 -15.80 -5.92 -3.90
CA PRO A 115 -16.58 -7.07 -3.45
C PRO A 115 -16.62 -8.26 -4.43
N ASN A 116 -15.98 -8.13 -5.59
CA ASN A 116 -15.85 -9.20 -6.58
C ASN A 116 -14.56 -10.01 -6.38
N ILE A 117 -13.61 -9.52 -5.59
CA ILE A 117 -12.39 -10.26 -5.24
C ILE A 117 -12.70 -11.16 -4.04
N GLY A 118 -12.21 -12.41 -4.10
CA GLY A 118 -12.33 -13.37 -2.99
C GLY A 118 -13.67 -14.12 -2.92
N LYS A 119 -14.52 -14.02 -3.95
CA LYS A 119 -15.66 -14.91 -4.14
C LYS A 119 -15.27 -15.97 -5.17
N ASN A 120 -15.34 -17.25 -4.78
CA ASN A 120 -15.16 -18.39 -5.69
C ASN A 120 -16.44 -18.71 -6.45
#